data_AF-A0A225UIV0-F1
#
_entry.id   AF-A0A225UIV0-F1
#
_cell.length_a   1.000
_cell.length_b   1.000
_cell.length_c   1.000
_cell.angle_alpha   90.00
_cell.angle_beta   90.00
_cell.angle_gamma   90.00
#
_symmetry.space_group_name_H-M   'P 1'
#
loop_
_entity.id
_entity.type
_entity.pdbx_description
1 polymer ?
#
loop_
_entity_poly.entity_id
_entity_poly.type
_entity_poly.pdbx_seq_one_letter_code
_entity_poly.pdbx_strand_id
1 'polypeptide(L)'
;MRMSSLDQTCITDAHCAHLLVHKTPSSEEVRGQLQRHLLCLHDARDKRLRDTLTGLSIEIPTVTARAGSDPSDQSRFQLNQPLQAALTKLVVIHGYSIPELVELTRRDYRPNKALCPRRLARLLQGYVHCDLVCSVASEGITPSWNASIRKPSAYPKNHQSANRHLNALVGSVRSGQDGGQYLVLTEEALQYLPRVHFSPLGAVAKKDRDPRDEVRLIHDLSYPPGFSVNDASIKACFPPVEYRHVAAIARRIEVLSREKPGRAVYIMKGDVKAAFRHLMLSSAHVYHMGARIPQLQEVILDMSAPFGWSGSPSYYGAFGGAISWLLAHESPASIAPGLSTDSERFFAYEWVDDHILVENASPLRLKCAEEALRLAMLAVLGPNAINDSKFTSWSTDAEVLGLIFDTRLRT
;
A
#
# COMPACT_ATOMS: atom_id res chain seq x y z
N MET A 1 -19.91 -24.73 -46.63
CA MET A 1 -19.65 -26.16 -46.37
C MET A 1 -18.66 -26.24 -45.22
N ARG A 2 -18.95 -27.05 -44.20
CA ARG A 2 -18.26 -27.11 -42.89
C ARG A 2 -16.80 -27.57 -43.01
N MET A 3 -15.96 -27.12 -42.07
CA MET A 3 -15.12 -27.90 -41.12
C MET A 3 -14.30 -26.88 -40.30
N SER A 4 -14.53 -26.58 -39.02
CA SER A 4 -14.28 -27.36 -37.79
C SER A 4 -12.87 -27.93 -37.67
N SER A 5 -11.95 -27.26 -36.96
CA SER A 5 -11.41 -27.65 -35.64
C SER A 5 -10.08 -26.97 -35.33
N LEU A 6 -10.05 -26.30 -34.17
CA LEU A 6 -8.95 -26.08 -33.20
C LEU A 6 -7.50 -26.29 -33.64
N ASP A 7 -6.66 -25.29 -33.39
CA ASP A 7 -5.35 -25.54 -32.77
C ASP A 7 -4.86 -24.36 -31.91
N GLN A 8 -4.31 -24.69 -30.76
CA GLN A 8 -3.57 -23.81 -29.85
C GLN A 8 -2.19 -23.51 -30.45
N THR A 9 -1.70 -22.26 -30.40
CA THR A 9 -0.34 -21.89 -29.94
C THR A 9 0.03 -20.43 -30.22
N CYS A 10 0.73 -19.85 -29.23
CA CYS A 10 1.71 -18.77 -29.27
C CYS A 10 1.75 -17.79 -30.46
N ILE A 11 1.53 -16.51 -30.17
CA ILE A 11 2.17 -15.42 -30.90
C ILE A 11 3.26 -14.85 -29.97
N THR A 12 4.48 -15.34 -30.15
CA THR A 12 5.71 -14.69 -29.68
C THR A 12 6.16 -13.65 -30.72
N ASP A 13 6.79 -12.61 -30.19
CA ASP A 13 7.31 -11.41 -30.85
C ASP A 13 7.97 -11.58 -32.23
N ALA A 14 7.74 -10.56 -33.06
CA ALA A 14 8.75 -9.77 -33.78
C ALA A 14 8.34 -9.49 -35.23
N HIS A 15 7.66 -8.37 -35.47
CA HIS A 15 7.93 -7.45 -36.58
C HIS A 15 7.07 -6.19 -36.45
N CYS A 16 7.61 -5.19 -35.75
CA CYS A 16 7.41 -3.76 -36.06
C CYS A 16 8.39 -2.95 -35.19
N ALA A 17 9.68 -3.09 -35.47
CA ALA A 17 10.68 -2.14 -35.04
C ALA A 17 10.70 -0.96 -36.03
N HIS A 18 10.60 0.24 -35.47
CA HIS A 18 10.80 1.56 -36.06
C HIS A 18 9.74 2.10 -37.05
N LEU A 19 8.86 2.96 -36.52
CA LEU A 19 8.79 4.39 -36.84
C LEU A 19 7.68 5.10 -36.03
N LEU A 20 7.97 6.35 -35.62
CA LEU A 20 7.10 7.44 -35.10
C LEU A 20 7.14 7.75 -33.58
N VAL A 21 7.98 8.74 -33.25
CA VAL A 21 7.73 9.96 -32.45
C VAL A 21 6.93 9.82 -31.13
N HIS A 22 7.63 10.01 -30.00
CA HIS A 22 7.10 10.18 -28.63
C HIS A 22 6.15 9.07 -28.13
N LYS A 23 6.65 7.84 -27.99
CA LYS A 23 5.94 6.80 -27.23
C LYS A 23 5.95 7.16 -25.74
N THR A 24 4.78 7.39 -25.14
CA THR A 24 4.63 7.40 -23.68
C THR A 24 5.20 6.08 -23.15
N PRO A 25 6.12 6.10 -22.17
CA PRO A 25 6.75 4.88 -21.67
C PRO A 25 5.69 3.95 -21.07
N SER A 26 5.89 2.64 -21.20
CA SER A 26 4.97 1.69 -20.57
C SER A 26 5.10 1.75 -19.05
N SER A 27 4.04 1.36 -18.34
CA SER A 27 4.01 1.17 -16.90
C SER A 27 5.07 0.18 -16.44
N GLU A 28 5.43 -0.83 -17.24
CA GLU A 28 6.53 -1.74 -16.92
C GLU A 28 7.89 -1.03 -16.97
N GLU A 29 8.14 -0.23 -18.02
CA GLU A 29 9.37 0.57 -18.15
C GLU A 29 9.48 1.58 -17.00
N VAL A 30 8.40 2.30 -16.71
CA VAL A 30 8.32 3.27 -15.60
C VAL A 30 8.51 2.56 -14.26
N ARG A 31 7.85 1.42 -14.02
CA ARG A 31 8.00 0.62 -12.80
C ARG A 31 9.46 0.20 -12.63
N GLY A 32 10.10 -0.33 -13.68
CA GLY A 32 11.50 -0.75 -13.63
C GLY A 32 12.46 0.40 -13.30
N GLN A 33 12.24 1.59 -13.86
CA GLN A 33 13.03 2.79 -13.52
C GLN A 33 12.83 3.20 -12.05
N LEU A 34 11.59 3.24 -11.58
CA LEU A 34 11.27 3.59 -10.20
C LEU A 34 11.83 2.57 -9.21
N GLN A 35 11.81 1.27 -9.54
CA GLN A 35 12.39 0.20 -8.73
C GLN A 35 13.90 0.38 -8.59
N ARG A 36 14.62 0.61 -9.69
CA ARG A 36 16.07 0.89 -9.64
C ARG A 36 16.40 2.09 -8.76
N HIS A 37 15.65 3.18 -8.92
CA HIS A 37 15.85 4.36 -8.08
C HIS A 37 15.60 4.07 -6.60
N LEU A 38 14.52 3.35 -6.28
CA LEU A 38 14.17 2.98 -4.92
C LEU A 38 15.24 2.08 -4.27
N LEU A 39 15.80 1.13 -5.03
CA LEU A 39 16.91 0.27 -4.57
C LEU A 39 18.13 1.11 -4.20
N CYS A 40 18.55 2.07 -5.03
CA CYS A 40 19.67 2.95 -4.69
C CYS A 40 19.41 3.75 -3.40
N LEU A 41 18.17 4.15 -3.14
CA LEU A 41 17.80 4.84 -1.91
C LEU A 41 17.87 3.90 -0.68
N HIS A 42 17.48 2.63 -0.84
CA HIS A 42 17.62 1.60 0.20
C HIS A 42 19.09 1.29 0.49
N ASP A 43 19.94 1.16 -0.53
CA ASP A 43 21.38 0.91 -0.34
C ASP A 43 22.05 2.05 0.42
N ALA A 44 21.70 3.30 0.09
CA ALA A 44 22.20 4.47 0.79
C ALA A 44 21.68 4.56 2.23
N ARG A 45 20.44 4.12 2.49
CA ARG A 45 19.90 3.99 3.86
C ARG A 45 20.70 2.97 4.65
N ASP A 46 20.87 1.78 4.10
CA ASP A 46 21.53 0.66 4.78
C ASP A 46 22.99 1.00 5.05
N LYS A 47 23.65 1.70 4.12
CA LYS A 47 24.99 2.25 4.34
C LYS A 47 24.99 3.23 5.53
N ARG A 48 24.09 4.21 5.58
CA ARG A 48 24.01 5.16 6.70
C ARG A 48 23.79 4.46 8.04
N LEU A 49 22.91 3.45 8.08
CA LEU A 49 22.68 2.65 9.28
C LEU A 49 23.97 1.93 9.69
N ARG A 50 24.64 1.23 8.76
CA ARG A 50 25.92 0.55 9.04
C ARG A 50 27.00 1.51 9.55
N ASP A 51 27.15 2.67 8.91
CA ASP A 51 28.13 3.68 9.31
C ASP A 51 27.85 4.19 10.74
N THR A 52 26.57 4.39 11.07
CA THR A 52 26.12 4.81 12.41
C THR A 52 26.42 3.72 13.46
N LEU A 53 26.06 2.47 13.17
CA LEU A 53 26.32 1.34 14.07
C LEU A 53 27.82 1.15 14.31
N THR A 54 28.63 1.24 13.24
CA THR A 54 30.10 1.14 13.32
C THR A 54 30.68 2.25 14.20
N GLY A 55 30.26 3.50 13.99
CA GLY A 55 30.73 4.64 14.78
C GLY A 55 30.37 4.55 16.27
N LEU A 56 29.31 3.80 16.60
CA LEU A 56 28.86 3.54 17.97
C LEU A 56 29.34 2.20 18.53
N SER A 57 30.22 1.49 17.81
CA SER A 57 30.73 0.17 18.20
C SER A 57 29.63 -0.88 18.42
N ILE A 58 28.53 -0.78 17.68
CA ILE A 58 27.45 -1.77 17.65
C ILE A 58 27.73 -2.74 16.50
N GLU A 59 27.62 -4.05 16.79
CA GLU A 59 27.75 -5.10 15.80
C GLU A 59 26.79 -4.90 14.63
N ILE A 60 27.31 -5.01 13.40
CA ILE A 60 26.53 -4.82 12.18
C ILE A 60 25.63 -6.05 11.98
N PRO A 61 24.30 -5.87 11.83
CA PRO A 61 23.38 -6.96 11.58
C PRO A 61 23.76 -7.78 10.34
N THR A 62 23.93 -9.09 10.52
CA THR A 62 23.99 -10.03 9.40
C THR A 62 22.58 -10.28 8.87
N VAL A 63 22.45 -10.48 7.55
CA VAL A 63 21.16 -10.81 6.94
C VAL A 63 20.72 -12.18 7.43
N THR A 64 19.71 -12.23 8.30
CA THR A 64 19.05 -13.48 8.66
C THR A 64 18.25 -13.96 7.45
N ALA A 65 18.52 -15.18 7.00
CA ALA A 65 17.70 -15.84 5.98
C ALA A 65 16.25 -15.96 6.49
N ARG A 66 15.27 -15.87 5.58
CA ARG A 66 13.90 -16.24 5.90
C ARG A 66 13.89 -17.73 6.26
N ALA A 67 13.39 -18.07 7.44
CA ALA A 67 13.27 -19.46 7.88
C ALA A 67 12.40 -20.29 6.89
N GLY A 68 12.64 -21.60 6.91
CA GLY A 68 12.48 -22.54 5.78
C GLY A 68 11.08 -22.74 5.22
N SER A 69 11.03 -23.41 4.06
CA SER A 69 9.84 -23.65 3.25
C SER A 69 8.93 -24.80 3.73
N ASP A 70 9.18 -25.37 4.92
CA ASP A 70 8.39 -26.50 5.43
C ASP A 70 7.09 -25.99 6.09
N PRO A 71 5.90 -26.32 5.53
CA PRO A 71 4.62 -25.91 6.10
C PRO A 71 4.29 -26.61 7.44
N SER A 72 5.02 -27.68 7.80
CA SER A 72 4.82 -28.42 9.05
C SER A 72 5.59 -27.83 10.25
N ASP A 73 6.55 -26.93 10.00
CA ASP A 73 7.32 -26.26 11.04
C ASP A 73 6.52 -25.10 11.67
N GLN A 74 6.12 -25.26 12.93
CA GLN A 74 5.42 -24.23 13.70
C GLN A 74 6.28 -22.97 13.98
N SER A 75 7.58 -23.01 13.65
CA SER A 75 8.56 -21.92 13.78
C SER A 75 9.04 -21.34 12.43
N ARG A 76 8.30 -21.61 11.35
CA ARG A 76 8.58 -21.18 9.96
C ARG A 76 9.00 -19.73 9.75
N PHE A 77 8.41 -18.76 10.46
CA PHE A 77 8.77 -17.35 10.32
C PHE A 77 9.55 -16.84 11.53
N GLN A 78 10.60 -16.07 11.25
CA GLN A 78 11.46 -15.48 12.27
C GLN A 78 11.68 -13.98 11.98
N LEU A 79 11.77 -13.19 13.04
CA LEU A 79 12.09 -11.77 12.97
C LEU A 79 13.59 -11.57 12.64
N ASN A 80 13.95 -10.38 12.16
CA ASN A 80 15.37 -10.03 12.00
C ASN A 80 15.99 -9.70 13.35
N GLN A 81 16.32 -10.74 14.13
CA GLN A 81 16.90 -10.61 15.47
C GLN A 81 18.21 -9.80 15.48
N PRO A 82 19.17 -10.01 14.54
CA PRO A 82 20.38 -9.18 14.51
C PRO A 82 20.08 -7.69 14.34
N LEU A 83 19.18 -7.33 13.43
CA LEU A 83 18.80 -5.93 13.21
C LEU A 83 18.08 -5.36 14.44
N GLN A 84 17.13 -6.11 14.99
CA GLN A 84 16.39 -5.73 16.17
C GLN A 84 17.31 -5.49 17.38
N ALA A 85 18.29 -6.36 17.62
CA ALA A 85 19.27 -6.18 18.71
C ALA A 85 20.11 -4.91 18.51
N ALA A 86 20.57 -4.65 17.29
CA ALA A 86 21.33 -3.44 16.98
C ALA A 86 20.49 -2.16 17.17
N LEU A 87 19.24 -2.15 16.70
CA LEU A 87 18.33 -1.02 16.88
C LEU A 87 17.94 -0.82 18.35
N THR A 88 17.81 -1.89 19.12
CA THR A 88 17.57 -1.83 20.58
C THR A 88 18.74 -1.17 21.29
N LYS A 89 19.99 -1.53 20.95
CA LYS A 89 21.19 -0.90 21.53
C LYS A 89 21.26 0.61 21.27
N LEU A 90 20.81 1.08 20.11
CA LEU A 90 20.73 2.52 19.84
C LEU A 90 19.83 3.24 20.84
N VAL A 91 18.70 2.64 21.22
CA VAL A 91 17.78 3.22 22.23
C VAL A 91 18.36 3.09 23.64
N VAL A 92 18.74 1.87 24.03
CA VAL A 92 19.08 1.52 25.41
C VAL A 92 20.43 2.09 25.84
N ILE A 93 21.44 2.03 24.97
CA ILE A 93 22.82 2.40 25.29
C ILE A 93 23.12 3.84 24.85
N HIS A 94 22.64 4.22 23.67
CA HIS A 94 22.97 5.51 23.06
C HIS A 94 21.85 6.55 23.13
N GLY A 95 20.72 6.22 23.76
CA GLY A 95 19.66 7.18 24.06
C GLY A 95 18.89 7.69 22.83
N TYR A 96 18.91 6.97 21.70
CA TYR A 96 18.14 7.37 20.52
C TYR A 96 16.65 7.43 20.86
N SER A 97 16.02 8.55 20.53
CA SER A 97 14.57 8.68 20.56
C SER A 97 13.92 7.89 19.42
N ILE A 98 12.62 7.58 19.55
CA ILE A 98 11.87 6.94 18.46
C ILE A 98 11.93 7.72 17.15
N PRO A 99 11.75 9.06 17.12
CA PRO A 99 11.90 9.81 15.88
C PRO A 99 13.28 9.66 15.23
N GLU A 100 14.36 9.78 16.00
CA GLU A 100 15.73 9.62 15.47
C GLU A 100 15.97 8.22 14.91
N LEU A 101 15.46 7.18 15.59
CA LEU A 101 15.59 5.80 15.14
C LEU A 101 14.77 5.53 13.87
N VAL A 102 13.53 6.04 13.81
CA VAL A 102 12.69 5.98 12.61
C VAL A 102 13.36 6.70 11.44
N GLU A 103 13.94 7.87 11.65
CA GLU A 103 14.62 8.62 10.59
C GLU A 103 15.94 7.95 10.16
N LEU A 104 16.64 7.29 11.08
CA LEU A 104 17.81 6.49 10.76
C LEU A 104 17.45 5.29 9.87
N THR A 105 16.42 4.53 10.27
CA THR A 105 15.88 3.39 9.50
C THR A 105 15.13 3.82 8.24
N ARG A 106 14.91 5.12 8.03
CA ARG A 106 14.42 5.71 6.78
C ARG A 106 15.49 6.51 6.03
N ARG A 107 16.74 6.59 6.49
CA ARG A 107 17.84 7.46 5.99
C ARG A 107 17.65 8.96 6.25
N ASP A 108 16.47 9.49 5.95
CA ASP A 108 16.09 10.90 6.11
C ASP A 108 14.60 10.99 6.55
N TYR A 109 14.14 12.19 6.89
CA TYR A 109 12.80 12.45 7.41
C TYR A 109 11.66 12.01 6.47
N ARG A 110 11.89 11.92 5.15
CA ARG A 110 10.84 11.55 4.20
C ARG A 110 10.39 10.11 4.47
N PRO A 111 9.08 9.85 4.54
CA PRO A 111 8.60 8.66 5.21
C PRO A 111 8.52 7.44 4.26
N ASN A 112 8.22 7.65 2.97
CA ASN A 112 8.23 6.64 1.91
C ASN A 112 9.05 7.16 0.71
N LYS A 113 10.17 6.49 0.42
CA LYS A 113 11.13 6.91 -0.62
C LYS A 113 10.64 6.73 -2.04
N ALA A 114 9.55 5.99 -2.23
CA ALA A 114 8.90 5.85 -3.53
C ALA A 114 8.12 7.11 -3.94
N LEU A 115 7.77 7.97 -2.96
CA LEU A 115 6.98 9.17 -3.19
C LEU A 115 7.89 10.36 -3.50
N CYS A 116 7.44 11.21 -4.43
CA CYS A 116 8.14 12.43 -4.81
C CYS A 116 7.18 13.62 -4.74
N PRO A 117 7.23 14.44 -3.67
CA PRO A 117 6.33 15.56 -3.47
C PRO A 117 6.30 16.53 -4.66
N ARG A 118 7.48 16.87 -5.22
CA ARG A 118 7.57 17.76 -6.39
C ARG A 118 6.89 17.20 -7.63
N ARG A 119 6.93 15.88 -7.84
CA ARG A 119 6.24 15.22 -8.94
C ARG A 119 4.73 15.19 -8.69
N LEU A 120 4.32 14.84 -7.48
CA LEU A 120 2.91 14.81 -7.07
C LEU A 120 2.26 16.18 -7.23
N ALA A 121 2.91 17.25 -6.78
CA ALA A 121 2.40 18.62 -6.92
C ALA A 121 2.13 19.03 -8.37
N ARG A 122 2.97 18.56 -9.31
CA ARG A 122 2.77 18.83 -10.75
C ARG A 122 1.64 17.99 -11.33
N LEU A 123 1.62 16.69 -11.03
CA LEU A 123 0.66 15.76 -11.61
C LEU A 123 -0.76 15.97 -11.05
N LEU A 124 -0.87 16.34 -9.78
CA LEU A 124 -2.13 16.51 -9.06
C LEU A 124 -2.59 17.96 -9.02
N GLN A 125 -2.09 18.81 -9.92
CA GLN A 125 -2.55 20.19 -10.00
C GLN A 125 -4.08 20.22 -10.22
N GLY A 126 -4.79 20.93 -9.34
CA GLY A 126 -6.26 21.02 -9.36
C GLY A 126 -6.99 19.90 -8.62
N TYR A 127 -6.28 18.86 -8.15
CA TYR A 127 -6.87 17.84 -7.30
C TYR A 127 -7.08 18.39 -5.88
N VAL A 128 -8.27 18.17 -5.33
CA VAL A 128 -8.72 18.75 -4.04
C VAL A 128 -7.81 18.40 -2.85
N HIS A 129 -7.14 17.25 -2.88
CA HIS A 129 -6.21 16.82 -1.83
C HIS A 129 -4.73 16.89 -2.24
N CYS A 130 -4.38 17.66 -3.27
CA CYS A 130 -3.00 17.79 -3.74
C CYS A 130 -2.02 18.16 -2.62
N ASP A 131 -2.35 19.18 -1.83
CA ASP A 131 -1.48 19.67 -0.75
C ASP A 131 -1.28 18.61 0.34
N LEU A 132 -2.36 17.91 0.71
CA LEU A 132 -2.29 16.81 1.67
C LEU A 132 -1.41 15.66 1.17
N VAL A 133 -1.62 15.21 -0.07
CA VAL A 133 -0.82 14.14 -0.68
C VAL A 133 0.66 14.53 -0.71
N CYS A 134 0.97 15.80 -1.03
CA CYS A 134 2.33 16.33 -1.02
C CYS A 134 2.93 16.42 0.38
N SER A 135 2.15 16.85 1.38
CA SER A 135 2.56 16.89 2.79
C SER A 135 2.87 15.49 3.31
N VAL A 136 1.97 14.52 3.10
CA VAL A 136 2.19 13.12 3.50
C VAL A 136 3.41 12.51 2.81
N ALA A 137 3.63 12.81 1.53
CA ALA A 137 4.83 12.36 0.82
C ALA A 137 6.13 13.00 1.33
N SER A 138 6.05 14.20 1.92
CA SER A 138 7.22 14.95 2.40
C SER A 138 7.56 14.60 3.85
N GLU A 139 6.55 14.57 4.71
CA GLU A 139 6.69 14.57 6.17
C GLU A 139 6.06 13.35 6.83
N GLY A 140 5.20 12.64 6.10
CA GLY A 140 4.37 11.57 6.63
C GLY A 140 3.04 12.08 7.13
N ILE A 141 2.16 11.15 7.46
CA ILE A 141 0.90 11.50 8.11
C ILE A 141 1.22 12.12 9.48
N THR A 142 0.69 13.31 9.72
CA THR A 142 0.79 14.09 10.97
C THR A 142 -0.61 14.23 11.60
N PRO A 143 -1.12 13.21 12.30
CA PRO A 143 -2.47 13.27 12.82
C PRO A 143 -2.57 14.26 13.97
N SER A 144 -3.77 14.82 14.13
CA SER A 144 -4.13 15.62 15.30
C SER A 144 -4.70 14.72 16.40
N TRP A 145 -4.20 14.90 17.62
CA TRP A 145 -4.55 14.08 18.78
C TRP A 145 -5.15 14.95 19.89
N ASN A 146 -6.16 14.43 20.56
CA ASN A 146 -6.59 14.94 21.86
C ASN A 146 -5.55 14.51 22.91
N ALA A 147 -5.32 15.35 23.93
CA ALA A 147 -4.33 15.11 24.98
C ALA A 147 -4.65 13.89 25.87
N SER A 148 -5.81 13.26 25.70
CA SER A 148 -6.39 12.26 26.61
C SER A 148 -5.87 10.83 26.48
N ILE A 149 -4.75 10.57 25.79
CA ILE A 149 -4.16 9.21 25.77
C ILE A 149 -3.49 8.93 27.11
N ARG A 150 -4.25 8.30 28.02
CA ARG A 150 -3.69 7.82 29.28
C ARG A 150 -2.97 6.50 29.05
N LYS A 151 -1.77 6.41 29.61
CA LYS A 151 -1.07 5.13 29.70
C LYS A 151 -1.79 4.22 30.69
N PRO A 152 -2.18 3.01 30.28
CA PRO A 152 -2.67 2.02 31.23
C PRO A 152 -1.58 1.70 32.27
N SER A 153 -1.98 1.28 33.47
CA SER A 153 -1.06 0.88 34.54
C SER A 153 -0.27 -0.40 34.20
N ALA A 154 -0.76 -1.20 33.25
CA ALA A 154 -0.12 -2.40 32.75
C ALA A 154 -0.25 -2.49 31.22
N TYR A 155 0.70 -3.14 30.57
CA TYR A 155 0.63 -3.37 29.13
C TYR A 155 -0.56 -4.28 28.77
N PRO A 156 -1.29 -3.99 27.69
CA PRO A 156 -2.42 -4.81 27.29
C PRO A 156 -1.99 -6.19 26.80
N LYS A 157 -2.85 -7.18 27.01
CA LYS A 157 -2.67 -8.52 26.45
C LYS A 157 -3.17 -8.55 25.00
N ASN A 158 -2.46 -9.27 24.14
CA ASN A 158 -2.92 -9.53 22.77
C ASN A 158 -4.19 -10.39 22.78
N HIS A 159 -5.00 -10.22 21.74
CA HIS A 159 -6.18 -11.05 21.51
C HIS A 159 -5.80 -12.51 21.30
N GLN A 160 -6.67 -13.44 21.69
CA GLN A 160 -6.40 -14.87 21.54
C GLN A 160 -6.18 -15.28 20.08
N SER A 161 -6.76 -14.56 19.13
CA SER A 161 -6.52 -14.77 17.71
C SER A 161 -5.05 -14.55 17.33
N ALA A 162 -4.38 -13.51 17.87
CA ALA A 162 -2.98 -13.25 17.61
C ALA A 162 -2.08 -14.34 18.20
N ASN A 163 -2.41 -14.83 19.40
CA ASN A 163 -1.68 -15.92 20.04
C ASN A 163 -1.85 -17.24 19.27
N ARG A 164 -3.07 -17.54 18.80
CA ARG A 164 -3.37 -18.74 18.01
C ARG A 164 -2.64 -18.77 16.67
N HIS A 165 -2.47 -17.60 16.05
CA HIS A 165 -1.81 -17.46 14.74
C HIS A 165 -0.45 -16.77 14.85
N LEU A 166 0.28 -17.02 15.95
CA LEU A 166 1.52 -16.31 16.27
C LEU A 166 2.57 -16.41 15.15
N ASN A 167 2.78 -17.58 14.56
CA ASN A 167 3.77 -17.76 13.49
C ASN A 167 3.43 -16.93 12.25
N ALA A 168 2.19 -16.96 11.75
CA ALA A 168 1.74 -16.15 10.63
C ALA A 168 1.77 -14.64 10.92
N LEU A 169 1.50 -14.25 12.18
CA LEU A 169 1.68 -12.88 12.66
C LEU A 169 3.14 -12.45 12.59
N VAL A 170 4.07 -13.30 13.05
CA VAL A 170 5.52 -13.06 12.96
C VAL A 170 5.95 -12.93 11.50
N GLY A 171 5.41 -13.75 10.59
CA GLY A 171 5.62 -13.61 9.15
C GLY A 171 5.16 -12.24 8.61
N SER A 172 4.01 -11.75 9.08
CA SER A 172 3.49 -10.42 8.72
C SER A 172 4.37 -9.28 9.23
N VAL A 173 4.83 -9.38 10.48
CA VAL A 173 5.76 -8.42 11.08
C VAL A 173 7.10 -8.44 10.36
N ARG A 174 7.67 -9.63 10.08
CA ARG A 174 8.92 -9.77 9.33
C ARG A 174 8.81 -9.17 7.93
N SER A 175 7.70 -9.42 7.22
CA SER A 175 7.47 -8.83 5.91
C SER A 175 7.40 -7.30 5.98
N GLY A 176 6.76 -6.73 7.01
CA GLY A 176 6.76 -5.29 7.21
C GLY A 176 8.11 -4.73 7.70
N GLN A 177 8.91 -5.50 8.43
CA GLN A 177 10.28 -5.15 8.82
C GLN A 177 11.18 -5.05 7.57
N ASP A 178 11.14 -6.06 6.69
CA ASP A 178 11.83 -6.05 5.40
C ASP A 178 11.38 -4.87 4.52
N GLY A 179 10.08 -4.55 4.57
CA GLY A 179 9.50 -3.42 3.84
C GLY A 179 9.75 -2.05 4.47
N GLY A 180 10.44 -1.95 5.62
CA GLY A 180 10.67 -0.69 6.32
C GLY A 180 9.40 -0.06 6.91
N GLN A 181 8.38 -0.87 7.19
CA GLN A 181 7.08 -0.45 7.72
C GLN A 181 6.94 -0.76 9.22
N TYR A 182 7.71 -1.72 9.75
CA TYR A 182 7.79 -1.98 11.19
C TYR A 182 9.19 -1.70 11.70
N LEU A 183 9.26 -0.98 12.81
CA LEU A 183 10.43 -0.94 13.67
C LEU A 183 10.22 -2.00 14.75
N VAL A 184 11.20 -2.89 14.92
CA VAL A 184 11.14 -4.03 15.86
C VAL A 184 12.31 -3.90 16.83
N LEU A 185 12.02 -3.96 18.12
CA LEU A 185 12.96 -3.82 19.23
C LEU A 185 12.71 -4.94 20.26
N THR A 186 13.71 -5.32 21.03
CA THR A 186 13.50 -6.24 22.16
C THR A 186 12.75 -5.53 23.29
N GLU A 187 12.18 -6.30 24.21
CA GLU A 187 11.53 -5.77 25.42
C GLU A 187 12.45 -4.97 26.33
N GLU A 188 13.78 -5.09 26.20
CA GLU A 188 14.75 -4.26 26.94
C GLU A 188 14.53 -2.76 26.69
N ALA A 189 14.03 -2.40 25.50
CA ALA A 189 13.71 -1.02 25.15
C ALA A 189 12.53 -0.44 25.95
N LEU A 190 11.64 -1.26 26.53
CA LEU A 190 10.37 -0.80 27.13
C LEU A 190 10.54 0.32 28.15
N GLN A 191 11.56 0.23 29.02
CA GLN A 191 11.82 1.24 30.04
C GLN A 191 12.27 2.60 29.45
N TYR A 192 12.86 2.57 28.26
CA TYR A 192 13.30 3.75 27.49
C TYR A 192 12.23 4.26 26.52
N LEU A 193 11.06 3.61 26.52
CA LEU A 193 9.90 3.99 25.76
C LEU A 193 8.77 4.46 26.71
N PRO A 194 8.99 5.52 27.53
CA PRO A 194 7.87 6.30 28.02
C PRO A 194 7.20 6.91 26.76
N ARG A 195 6.14 7.72 26.79
CA ARG A 195 5.43 8.16 25.55
C ARG A 195 4.85 7.09 24.57
N VAL A 196 5.44 5.91 24.35
CA VAL A 196 4.87 4.90 23.45
C VAL A 196 3.56 4.37 24.03
N HIS A 197 2.52 4.38 23.21
CA HIS A 197 1.24 3.76 23.49
C HIS A 197 1.23 2.36 22.88
N PHE A 198 0.86 1.37 23.70
CA PHE A 198 0.84 -0.03 23.29
C PHE A 198 -0.61 -0.48 23.16
N SER A 199 -0.96 -1.01 21.99
CA SER A 199 -2.28 -1.59 21.70
C SER A 199 -2.19 -3.11 21.53
N PRO A 200 -3.25 -3.87 21.84
CA PRO A 200 -3.31 -5.30 21.57
C PRO A 200 -3.14 -5.60 20.08
N LEU A 201 -2.50 -6.73 19.77
CA LEU A 201 -2.55 -7.32 18.44
C LEU A 201 -3.72 -8.30 18.30
N GLY A 202 -4.33 -8.30 17.12
CA GLY A 202 -5.28 -9.28 16.63
C GLY A 202 -4.83 -9.89 15.31
N ALA A 203 -5.45 -11.00 14.91
CA ALA A 203 -5.16 -11.66 13.65
C ALA A 203 -6.46 -12.18 13.05
N VAL A 204 -6.68 -11.91 11.76
CA VAL A 204 -7.87 -12.35 11.02
C VAL A 204 -7.44 -13.13 9.79
N ALA A 205 -8.09 -14.27 9.52
CA ALA A 205 -7.81 -15.06 8.33
C ALA A 205 -8.04 -14.24 7.06
N LYS A 206 -7.14 -14.35 6.07
CA LYS A 206 -7.41 -13.82 4.73
C LYS A 206 -8.39 -14.75 4.02
N LYS A 207 -9.27 -14.17 3.19
CA LYS A 207 -10.11 -14.95 2.28
C LYS A 207 -9.18 -15.80 1.39
N ASP A 208 -9.53 -17.07 1.20
CA ASP A 208 -8.85 -18.02 0.31
C ASP A 208 -7.39 -18.36 0.69
N ARG A 209 -6.98 -18.10 1.94
CA ARG A 209 -5.66 -18.47 2.48
C ARG A 209 -5.80 -19.21 3.81
N ASP A 210 -4.93 -20.18 4.04
CA ASP A 210 -4.84 -20.82 5.35
C ASP A 210 -4.28 -19.82 6.37
N PRO A 211 -4.96 -19.57 7.51
CA PRO A 211 -4.47 -18.67 8.55
C PRO A 211 -3.21 -19.17 9.27
N ARG A 212 -2.74 -20.39 9.00
CA ARG A 212 -1.40 -20.86 9.37
C ARG A 212 -0.30 -20.26 8.50
N ASP A 213 -0.61 -19.97 7.23
CA ASP A 213 0.33 -19.39 6.28
C ASP A 213 0.28 -17.86 6.30
N GLU A 214 -0.93 -17.29 6.34
CA GLU A 214 -1.11 -15.85 6.17
C GLU A 214 -2.34 -15.31 6.92
N VAL A 215 -2.14 -14.26 7.70
CA VAL A 215 -3.20 -13.53 8.40
C VAL A 215 -3.16 -12.04 8.06
N ARG A 216 -4.28 -11.35 8.29
CA ARG A 216 -4.32 -9.90 8.44
C ARG A 216 -3.97 -9.58 9.89
N LEU A 217 -2.79 -9.02 10.11
CA LEU A 217 -2.41 -8.43 11.39
C LEU A 217 -3.25 -7.17 11.63
N ILE A 218 -3.86 -7.08 12.81
CA ILE A 218 -4.66 -5.94 13.25
C ILE A 218 -4.02 -5.35 14.49
N HIS A 219 -3.82 -4.04 14.51
CA HIS A 219 -3.56 -3.31 15.74
C HIS A 219 -4.91 -2.87 16.29
N ASP A 220 -5.29 -3.34 17.47
CA ASP A 220 -6.54 -2.95 18.11
C ASP A 220 -6.40 -1.55 18.74
N LEU A 221 -6.38 -0.56 17.85
CA LEU A 221 -6.22 0.85 18.19
C LEU A 221 -7.50 1.48 18.75
N SER A 222 -8.54 0.68 18.98
CA SER A 222 -9.77 1.04 19.70
C SER A 222 -9.77 0.55 21.15
N TYR A 223 -8.69 -0.10 21.60
CA TYR A 223 -8.51 -0.55 22.97
C TYR A 223 -7.45 0.28 23.74
N PRO A 224 -7.65 0.54 25.04
CA PRO A 224 -8.92 0.35 25.77
C PRO A 224 -9.93 1.45 25.38
N PRO A 225 -11.23 1.15 25.37
CA PRO A 225 -12.25 2.16 25.07
C PRO A 225 -12.13 3.39 25.99
N GLY A 226 -12.24 4.57 25.39
CA GLY A 226 -12.12 5.88 26.04
C GLY A 226 -10.69 6.43 26.14
N PHE A 227 -9.66 5.58 26.00
CA PHE A 227 -8.25 5.98 26.09
C PHE A 227 -7.38 5.43 24.96
N SER A 228 -8.01 4.87 23.93
CA SER A 228 -7.33 4.28 22.78
C SER A 228 -6.80 5.34 21.82
N VAL A 229 -5.96 4.92 20.87
CA VAL A 229 -5.45 5.79 19.79
C VAL A 229 -6.61 6.33 18.93
N ASN A 230 -7.64 5.53 18.69
CA ASN A 230 -8.82 5.95 17.94
C ASN A 230 -9.73 6.91 18.71
N ASP A 231 -9.79 6.81 20.04
CA ASP A 231 -10.52 7.75 20.88
C ASP A 231 -9.81 9.10 20.94
N ALA A 232 -8.48 9.09 20.95
CA ALA A 232 -7.69 10.32 20.94
C ALA A 232 -7.53 10.94 19.55
N SER A 233 -7.80 10.21 18.47
CA SER A 233 -7.74 10.79 17.13
C SER A 233 -8.80 11.87 16.96
N ILE A 234 -8.41 13.09 16.57
CA ILE A 234 -9.37 14.16 16.25
C ILE A 234 -9.93 13.92 14.85
N LYS A 235 -11.01 13.13 14.78
CA LYS A 235 -11.62 12.66 13.53
C LYS A 235 -12.03 13.79 12.58
N ALA A 236 -12.37 14.97 13.11
CA ALA A 236 -12.70 16.16 12.32
C ALA A 236 -11.50 16.71 11.51
N CYS A 237 -10.26 16.36 11.88
CA CYS A 237 -9.06 16.73 11.16
C CYS A 237 -8.65 15.70 10.09
N PHE A 238 -9.37 14.58 9.98
CA PHE A 238 -9.14 13.61 8.91
C PHE A 238 -9.59 14.20 7.57
N PRO A 239 -8.91 13.87 6.46
CA PRO A 239 -9.33 14.36 5.16
C PRO A 239 -10.75 13.88 4.82
N PRO A 240 -11.63 14.78 4.36
CA PRO A 240 -12.95 14.38 3.91
C PRO A 240 -12.78 13.53 2.65
N VAL A 241 -13.31 12.31 2.66
CA VAL A 241 -13.33 11.43 1.48
C VAL A 241 -14.77 11.16 1.14
N GLU A 242 -15.16 11.55 -0.07
CA GLU A 242 -16.48 11.26 -0.61
C GLU A 242 -16.43 9.99 -1.46
N TYR A 243 -17.12 8.95 -1.02
CA TYR A 243 -17.24 7.74 -1.82
C TYR A 243 -18.37 7.88 -2.83
N ARG A 244 -18.02 7.75 -4.12
CA ARG A 244 -19.00 7.76 -5.20
C ARG A 244 -19.92 6.55 -5.08
N HIS A 245 -21.23 6.77 -5.15
CA HIS A 245 -22.20 5.68 -5.08
C HIS A 245 -22.01 4.68 -6.26
N VAL A 246 -22.08 3.38 -5.97
CA VAL A 246 -21.82 2.28 -6.93
C VAL A 246 -22.68 2.37 -8.20
N ALA A 247 -23.87 2.97 -8.11
CA ALA A 247 -24.73 3.28 -9.27
C ALA A 247 -24.03 4.11 -10.37
N ALA A 248 -22.91 4.77 -10.08
CA ALA A 248 -22.07 5.40 -11.09
C ALA A 248 -21.54 4.41 -12.14
N ILE A 249 -21.22 3.19 -11.74
CA ILE A 249 -20.77 2.10 -12.63
C ILE A 249 -21.93 1.72 -13.56
N ALA A 250 -23.12 1.46 -13.01
CA ALA A 250 -24.31 1.16 -13.78
C ALA A 250 -24.65 2.28 -14.78
N ARG A 251 -24.58 3.55 -14.35
CA ARG A 251 -24.80 4.70 -15.23
C ARG A 251 -23.77 4.79 -16.36
N ARG A 252 -22.51 4.45 -16.11
CA ARG A 252 -21.49 4.44 -17.18
C ARG A 252 -21.78 3.34 -18.20
N ILE A 253 -22.17 2.15 -17.76
CA ILE A 253 -22.61 1.05 -18.65
C ILE A 253 -23.75 1.55 -19.55
N GLU A 254 -24.78 2.13 -18.94
CA GLU A 254 -25.94 2.70 -19.65
C GLU A 254 -25.56 3.75 -20.69
N VAL A 255 -24.69 4.69 -20.33
CA VAL A 255 -24.22 5.75 -21.24
C VAL A 255 -23.48 5.12 -22.43
N LEU A 256 -22.52 4.24 -22.16
CA LEU A 256 -21.71 3.63 -23.22
C LEU A 256 -22.55 2.78 -24.18
N SER A 257 -23.51 2.01 -23.66
CA SER A 257 -24.42 1.20 -24.47
C SER A 257 -25.33 2.05 -25.37
N ARG A 258 -25.70 3.27 -24.96
CA ARG A 258 -26.52 4.20 -25.76
C ARG A 258 -25.70 4.94 -26.80
N GLU A 259 -24.49 5.37 -26.46
CA GLU A 259 -23.61 6.14 -27.35
C GLU A 259 -23.05 5.30 -28.50
N LYS A 260 -22.75 4.01 -28.25
CA LYS A 260 -22.20 3.09 -29.26
C LYS A 260 -23.02 1.80 -29.31
N PRO A 261 -24.26 1.83 -29.83
CA PRO A 261 -25.12 0.65 -29.89
C PRO A 261 -24.46 -0.54 -30.60
N GLY A 262 -24.65 -1.75 -30.06
CA GLY A 262 -24.05 -2.98 -30.61
C GLY A 262 -22.58 -3.21 -30.24
N ARG A 263 -21.92 -2.24 -29.59
CA ARG A 263 -20.57 -2.43 -29.06
C ARG A 263 -20.63 -2.91 -27.61
N ALA A 264 -19.89 -3.97 -27.32
CA ALA A 264 -19.81 -4.50 -25.96
C ALA A 264 -19.16 -3.48 -25.00
N VAL A 265 -19.63 -3.47 -23.76
CA VAL A 265 -19.03 -2.71 -22.66
C VAL A 265 -18.32 -3.69 -21.74
N TYR A 266 -17.08 -3.41 -21.38
CA TYR A 266 -16.29 -4.26 -20.52
C TYR A 266 -15.98 -3.56 -19.20
N ILE A 267 -15.90 -4.37 -18.15
CA ILE A 267 -15.46 -3.97 -16.82
C ILE A 267 -14.11 -4.62 -16.53
N MET A 268 -13.22 -3.87 -15.89
CA MET A 268 -11.96 -4.37 -15.35
C MET A 268 -11.76 -3.83 -13.93
N LYS A 269 -11.17 -4.66 -13.06
CA LYS A 269 -10.76 -4.28 -11.71
C LYS A 269 -9.25 -4.26 -11.61
N GLY A 270 -8.71 -3.19 -11.01
CA GLY A 270 -7.34 -3.12 -10.50
C GLY A 270 -7.35 -2.95 -8.99
N ASP A 271 -6.28 -3.40 -8.33
CA ASP A 271 -6.12 -3.32 -6.88
C ASP A 271 -4.74 -2.73 -6.53
N VAL A 272 -4.72 -1.88 -5.51
CA VAL A 272 -3.49 -1.38 -4.92
C VAL A 272 -2.98 -2.35 -3.86
N LYS A 273 -1.81 -2.93 -4.11
CA LYS A 273 -1.14 -3.85 -3.20
C LYS A 273 -0.80 -3.16 -1.89
N ALA A 274 -1.34 -3.66 -0.77
CA ALA A 274 -1.05 -3.17 0.57
C ALA A 274 -1.29 -1.66 0.75
N ALA A 275 -2.34 -1.12 0.13
CA ALA A 275 -2.81 0.27 0.15
C ALA A 275 -2.32 1.14 1.32
N PHE A 276 -2.77 0.87 2.55
CA PHE A 276 -2.43 1.70 3.72
C PHE A 276 -0.95 1.72 4.06
N ARG A 277 -0.21 0.64 3.75
CA ARG A 277 1.21 0.49 4.08
C ARG A 277 2.12 1.42 3.28
N HIS A 278 1.63 1.98 2.17
CA HIS A 278 2.36 3.00 1.41
C HIS A 278 2.36 4.36 2.12
N LEU A 279 1.40 4.58 3.02
CA LEU A 279 1.26 5.81 3.76
C LEU A 279 1.98 5.68 5.10
N MET A 280 3.07 6.41 5.21
CA MET A 280 3.96 6.34 6.34
C MET A 280 3.66 7.48 7.31
N LEU A 281 3.63 7.20 8.61
CA LEU A 281 3.48 8.22 9.65
C LEU A 281 4.74 9.07 9.73
N SER A 282 4.58 10.34 10.10
CA SER A 282 5.71 11.16 10.52
C SER A 282 6.42 10.49 11.71
N SER A 283 7.75 10.60 11.75
CA SER A 283 8.59 10.03 12.81
C SER A 283 8.12 10.47 14.21
N ALA A 284 7.61 11.71 14.30
CA ALA A 284 7.05 12.31 15.50
C ALA A 284 5.67 11.80 15.91
N HIS A 285 5.08 10.81 15.24
CA HIS A 285 3.78 10.22 15.62
C HIS A 285 3.80 8.69 15.73
N VAL A 286 4.90 8.04 15.36
CA VAL A 286 5.06 6.57 15.43
C VAL A 286 4.85 6.02 16.85
N TYR A 287 5.11 6.80 17.90
CA TYR A 287 4.90 6.37 19.28
C TYR A 287 3.45 6.02 19.62
N HIS A 288 2.46 6.44 18.82
CA HIS A 288 1.08 6.01 19.02
C HIS A 288 0.80 4.58 18.54
N MET A 289 1.63 4.02 17.67
CA MET A 289 1.38 2.76 16.97
C MET A 289 2.24 1.61 17.51
N GLY A 290 2.42 1.56 18.84
CA GLY A 290 3.16 0.51 19.51
C GLY A 290 2.31 -0.74 19.76
N ALA A 291 2.95 -1.90 19.74
CA ALA A 291 2.38 -3.15 20.21
C ALA A 291 3.49 -4.07 20.74
N ARG A 292 3.10 -5.15 21.43
CA ARG A 292 4.02 -6.16 21.97
C ARG A 292 3.74 -7.53 21.40
N ILE A 293 4.77 -8.37 21.34
CA ILE A 293 4.66 -9.81 21.14
C ILE A 293 5.31 -10.49 22.35
N PRO A 294 4.58 -10.63 23.48
CA PRO A 294 5.15 -11.07 24.75
C PRO A 294 5.81 -12.45 24.68
N GLN A 295 5.29 -13.35 23.84
CA GLN A 295 5.84 -14.70 23.64
C GLN A 295 7.26 -14.70 23.08
N LEU A 296 7.65 -13.63 22.39
CA LEU A 296 8.99 -13.46 21.81
C LEU A 296 9.78 -12.37 22.55
N GLN A 297 9.20 -11.74 23.56
CA GLN A 297 9.78 -10.58 24.25
C GLN A 297 10.11 -9.42 23.29
N GLU A 298 9.17 -9.11 22.40
CA GLU A 298 9.36 -8.09 21.36
C GLU A 298 8.40 -6.91 21.49
N VAL A 299 8.90 -5.76 21.06
CA VAL A 299 8.18 -4.52 20.86
C VAL A 299 8.18 -4.18 19.37
N ILE A 300 7.01 -3.88 18.84
CA ILE A 300 6.86 -3.40 17.46
C ILE A 300 6.23 -2.01 17.44
N LEU A 301 6.69 -1.18 16.52
CA LEU A 301 6.15 0.13 16.23
C LEU A 301 5.78 0.15 14.74
N ASP A 302 4.50 0.33 14.45
CA ASP A 302 4.05 0.52 13.07
C ASP A 302 4.42 1.92 12.59
N MET A 303 5.27 1.98 11.58
CA MET A 303 5.71 3.22 10.96
C MET A 303 4.77 3.66 9.83
N SER A 304 3.81 2.82 9.45
CA SER A 304 2.80 3.08 8.42
C SER A 304 1.42 3.32 9.01
N ALA A 305 0.45 3.71 8.18
CA ALA A 305 -0.96 3.74 8.56
C ALA A 305 -1.45 2.29 8.81
N PRO A 306 -1.72 1.91 10.07
CA PRO A 306 -1.98 0.51 10.41
C PRO A 306 -3.44 0.13 10.12
N PHE A 307 -3.68 -1.16 9.90
CA PHE A 307 -5.03 -1.71 9.98
C PHE A 307 -5.52 -1.65 11.43
N GLY A 308 -6.67 -1.00 11.62
CA GLY A 308 -7.28 -0.75 12.93
C GLY A 308 -7.27 0.73 13.33
N TRP A 309 -6.47 1.59 12.68
CA TRP A 309 -6.55 3.04 12.91
C TRP A 309 -7.70 3.65 12.08
N SER A 310 -8.55 4.41 12.74
CA SER A 310 -9.70 5.10 12.13
C SER A 310 -9.31 6.11 11.06
N GLY A 311 -8.10 6.65 11.10
CA GLY A 311 -7.59 7.56 10.07
C GLY A 311 -7.12 6.86 8.79
N SER A 312 -6.69 5.59 8.86
CA SER A 312 -6.08 4.89 7.71
C SER A 312 -6.94 4.93 6.44
N PRO A 313 -8.25 4.62 6.49
CA PRO A 313 -9.10 4.66 5.29
C PRO A 313 -9.26 6.07 4.72
N SER A 314 -9.37 7.09 5.58
CA SER A 314 -9.56 8.47 5.16
C SER A 314 -8.31 9.05 4.51
N TYR A 315 -7.13 8.91 5.14
CA TYR A 315 -5.87 9.33 4.51
C TYR A 315 -5.59 8.57 3.22
N TYR A 316 -5.91 7.28 3.16
CA TYR A 316 -5.77 6.51 1.93
C TYR A 316 -6.77 6.91 0.85
N GLY A 317 -8.00 7.25 1.19
CA GLY A 317 -8.99 7.74 0.23
C GLY A 317 -8.49 8.97 -0.54
N ALA A 318 -7.73 9.87 0.09
CA ALA A 318 -7.08 10.97 -0.61
C ALA A 318 -6.07 10.51 -1.68
N PHE A 319 -5.35 9.42 -1.45
CA PHE A 319 -4.40 8.84 -2.41
C PHE A 319 -5.10 7.96 -3.47
N GLY A 320 -6.13 7.19 -3.10
CA GLY A 320 -6.97 6.47 -4.06
C GLY A 320 -7.67 7.41 -5.04
N GLY A 321 -8.26 8.49 -4.53
CA GLY A 321 -8.84 9.55 -5.35
C GLY A 321 -7.82 10.26 -6.23
N ALA A 322 -6.55 10.37 -5.80
CA ALA A 322 -5.48 10.92 -6.64
C ALA A 322 -5.16 10.02 -7.85
N ILE A 323 -5.22 8.70 -7.67
CA ILE A 323 -5.04 7.73 -8.77
C ILE A 323 -6.20 7.87 -9.76
N SER A 324 -7.44 7.87 -9.26
CA SER A 324 -8.63 8.08 -10.10
C SER A 324 -8.62 9.44 -10.79
N TRP A 325 -8.16 10.50 -10.11
CA TRP A 325 -8.01 11.83 -10.69
C TRP A 325 -7.10 11.79 -11.92
N LEU A 326 -5.90 11.20 -11.80
CA LEU A 326 -4.99 11.08 -12.93
C LEU A 326 -5.62 10.26 -14.06
N LEU A 327 -6.14 9.07 -13.75
CA LEU A 327 -6.79 8.20 -14.73
C LEU A 327 -7.92 8.92 -15.49
N ALA A 328 -8.78 9.65 -14.79
CA ALA A 328 -9.91 10.38 -15.38
C ALA A 328 -9.48 11.54 -16.28
N HIS A 329 -8.22 11.96 -16.24
CA HIS A 329 -7.67 12.99 -17.13
C HIS A 329 -6.97 12.41 -18.36
N GLU A 330 -6.81 11.09 -18.42
CA GLU A 330 -6.20 10.39 -19.55
C GLU A 330 -7.25 9.89 -20.55
N SER A 331 -6.81 9.67 -21.79
CA SER A 331 -7.55 9.06 -22.88
C SER A 331 -6.62 8.22 -23.76
N PRO A 332 -7.12 7.46 -24.74
CA PRO A 332 -6.22 6.76 -25.66
C PRO A 332 -5.30 7.70 -26.45
N ALA A 333 -5.75 8.91 -26.80
CA ALA A 333 -4.92 9.92 -27.46
C ALA A 333 -3.77 10.46 -26.59
N SER A 334 -3.93 10.54 -25.26
CA SER A 334 -2.86 10.97 -24.36
C SER A 334 -1.89 9.84 -24.01
N ILE A 335 -2.39 8.61 -23.85
CA ILE A 335 -1.56 7.44 -23.52
C ILE A 335 -0.79 6.90 -24.72
N ALA A 336 -1.41 6.92 -25.90
CA ALA A 336 -0.83 6.40 -27.13
C ALA A 336 -0.86 7.47 -28.24
N PRO A 337 -0.13 8.59 -28.05
CA PRO A 337 -0.09 9.67 -29.03
C PRO A 337 0.40 9.14 -30.39
N GLY A 338 -0.27 9.56 -31.46
CA GLY A 338 0.00 9.09 -32.82
C GLY A 338 -0.65 7.76 -33.20
N LEU A 339 -1.17 6.98 -32.24
CA LEU A 339 -1.91 5.74 -32.49
C LEU A 339 -3.43 5.89 -32.35
N SER A 340 -3.90 6.93 -31.66
CA SER A 340 -5.32 7.23 -31.49
C SER A 340 -5.57 8.73 -31.48
N THR A 341 -6.72 9.13 -32.03
CA THR A 341 -7.30 10.47 -31.87
C THR A 341 -8.45 10.48 -30.86
N ASP A 342 -8.73 9.35 -30.20
CA ASP A 342 -9.77 9.24 -29.18
C ASP A 342 -9.39 10.06 -27.93
N SER A 343 -10.00 11.23 -27.81
CA SER A 343 -9.89 12.15 -26.68
C SER A 343 -10.95 11.93 -25.60
N GLU A 344 -11.82 10.91 -25.74
CA GLU A 344 -12.79 10.56 -24.71
C GLU A 344 -12.05 10.03 -23.48
N ARG A 345 -12.19 10.74 -22.36
CA ARG A 345 -11.53 10.39 -21.10
C ARG A 345 -11.97 9.02 -20.58
N PHE A 346 -11.10 8.39 -19.79
CA PHE A 346 -11.44 7.13 -19.15
C PHE A 346 -12.43 7.32 -18.00
N PHE A 347 -13.27 6.31 -17.78
CA PHE A 347 -14.05 6.20 -16.57
C PHE A 347 -13.16 5.74 -15.42
N ALA A 348 -13.06 6.59 -14.39
CA ALA A 348 -12.43 6.24 -13.12
C ALA A 348 -13.49 6.07 -12.03
N TYR A 349 -13.36 4.98 -11.29
CA TYR A 349 -14.11 4.74 -10.07
C TYR A 349 -13.20 4.02 -9.09
N GLU A 350 -13.12 4.54 -7.88
CA GLU A 350 -12.36 3.97 -6.77
C GLU A 350 -13.28 3.63 -5.60
N TRP A 351 -12.93 2.58 -4.89
CA TRP A 351 -13.49 2.25 -3.59
C TRP A 351 -12.38 1.72 -2.70
N VAL A 352 -11.84 2.61 -1.87
CA VAL A 352 -10.63 2.33 -1.09
C VAL A 352 -9.54 1.83 -2.05
N ASP A 353 -9.09 0.58 -1.95
CA ASP A 353 -8.00 -0.02 -2.73
C ASP A 353 -8.42 -0.56 -4.10
N ASP A 354 -9.72 -0.79 -4.32
CA ASP A 354 -10.27 -1.26 -5.59
C ASP A 354 -10.47 -0.10 -6.57
N HIS A 355 -10.05 -0.30 -7.83
CA HIS A 355 -10.22 0.65 -8.92
C HIS A 355 -10.94 -0.04 -10.08
N ILE A 356 -12.02 0.55 -10.57
CA ILE A 356 -12.92 -0.04 -11.55
C ILE A 356 -12.93 0.80 -12.81
N LEU A 357 -12.65 0.13 -13.93
CA LEU A 357 -12.73 0.68 -15.28
C LEU A 357 -13.98 0.15 -15.97
N VAL A 358 -14.65 1.00 -16.75
CA VAL A 358 -15.81 0.62 -17.56
C VAL A 358 -15.70 1.27 -18.93
N GLU A 359 -15.40 0.48 -19.95
CA GLU A 359 -15.03 0.98 -21.27
C GLU A 359 -15.63 0.19 -22.42
N ASN A 360 -15.84 0.88 -23.54
CA ASN A 360 -16.32 0.29 -24.79
C ASN A 360 -15.26 -0.59 -25.44
N ALA A 361 -15.67 -1.73 -26.02
CA ALA A 361 -14.83 -2.74 -26.68
C ALA A 361 -13.99 -2.22 -27.86
N SER A 362 -12.89 -1.53 -27.58
CA SER A 362 -11.82 -1.21 -28.52
C SER A 362 -10.52 -1.76 -27.95
N PRO A 363 -9.81 -2.64 -28.69
CA PRO A 363 -8.55 -3.21 -28.20
C PRO A 363 -7.57 -2.14 -27.71
N LEU A 364 -7.45 -1.02 -28.43
CA LEU A 364 -6.56 0.07 -28.03
C LEU A 364 -7.08 0.82 -26.81
N ARG A 365 -8.38 1.11 -26.73
CA ARG A 365 -8.96 1.84 -25.58
C ARG A 365 -8.83 1.05 -24.28
N LEU A 366 -9.15 -0.25 -24.32
CA LEU A 366 -9.03 -1.14 -23.17
C LEU A 366 -7.58 -1.23 -22.69
N LYS A 367 -6.64 -1.41 -23.63
CA LYS A 367 -5.20 -1.41 -23.32
C LYS A 367 -4.73 -0.09 -22.71
N CYS A 368 -5.10 1.04 -23.32
CA CYS A 368 -4.71 2.36 -22.80
C CYS A 368 -5.33 2.66 -21.42
N ALA A 369 -6.56 2.22 -21.15
CA ALA A 369 -7.21 2.41 -19.86
C ALA A 369 -6.50 1.62 -18.74
N GLU A 370 -6.15 0.36 -19.00
CA GLU A 370 -5.36 -0.44 -18.06
C GLU A 370 -3.98 0.18 -17.84
N GLU A 371 -3.31 0.59 -18.92
CA GLU A 371 -1.99 1.22 -18.86
C GLU A 371 -2.01 2.53 -18.06
N ALA A 372 -3.02 3.37 -18.28
CA ALA A 372 -3.24 4.61 -17.56
C ALA A 372 -3.44 4.37 -16.05
N LEU A 373 -4.24 3.37 -15.67
CA LEU A 373 -4.44 3.02 -14.27
C LEU A 373 -3.12 2.57 -13.62
N ARG A 374 -2.35 1.72 -14.28
CA ARG A 374 -1.04 1.27 -13.80
C ARG A 374 -0.08 2.46 -13.65
N LEU A 375 0.01 3.34 -14.65
CA LEU A 375 0.85 4.54 -14.59
C LEU A 375 0.41 5.48 -13.45
N ALA A 376 -0.89 5.66 -13.23
CA ALA A 376 -1.41 6.47 -12.14
C ALA A 376 -1.04 5.88 -10.76
N MET A 377 -1.18 4.57 -10.56
CA MET A 377 -0.72 3.89 -9.34
C MET A 377 0.79 4.10 -9.09
N LEU A 378 1.62 3.97 -10.13
CA LEU A 378 3.06 4.18 -10.05
C LEU A 378 3.41 5.65 -9.75
N ALA A 379 2.69 6.58 -10.34
CA ALA A 379 2.91 8.01 -10.13
C ALA A 379 2.63 8.42 -8.68
N VAL A 380 1.50 7.93 -8.14
CA VAL A 380 0.97 8.33 -6.83
C VAL A 380 1.62 7.56 -5.68
N LEU A 381 1.82 6.24 -5.81
CA LEU A 381 2.27 5.38 -4.71
C LEU A 381 3.62 4.70 -4.96
N GLY A 382 4.11 4.75 -6.21
CA GLY A 382 5.41 4.20 -6.58
C GLY A 382 5.39 2.74 -7.03
N PRO A 383 6.57 2.12 -7.19
CA PRO A 383 6.73 0.87 -7.94
C PRO A 383 6.10 -0.36 -7.29
N ASN A 384 5.85 -0.32 -5.99
CA ASN A 384 5.33 -1.45 -5.22
C ASN A 384 3.80 -1.43 -5.09
N ALA A 385 3.13 -0.45 -5.71
CA ALA A 385 1.70 -0.20 -5.53
C ALA A 385 0.79 -1.14 -6.30
N ILE A 386 1.23 -1.66 -7.44
CA ILE A 386 0.35 -2.46 -8.30
C ILE A 386 0.26 -3.89 -7.77
N ASN A 387 -0.96 -4.40 -7.68
CA ASN A 387 -1.22 -5.81 -7.35
C ASN A 387 -1.52 -6.63 -8.60
N ASP A 388 -0.49 -7.04 -9.35
CA ASP A 388 -0.69 -7.73 -10.63
C ASP A 388 -1.57 -8.98 -10.51
N SER A 389 -1.49 -9.72 -9.39
CA SER A 389 -2.31 -10.92 -9.14
C SER A 389 -3.81 -10.66 -8.95
N LYS A 390 -4.20 -9.40 -8.75
CA LYS A 390 -5.60 -9.00 -8.52
C LYS A 390 -6.18 -8.14 -9.65
N PHE A 391 -5.39 -7.86 -10.69
CA PHE A 391 -5.93 -7.25 -11.89
C PHE A 391 -6.75 -8.31 -12.63
N THR A 392 -8.02 -8.01 -12.90
CA THR A 392 -8.88 -8.93 -13.67
C THR A 392 -8.67 -8.72 -15.16
N SER A 393 -8.96 -9.74 -15.96
CA SER A 393 -9.23 -9.52 -17.37
C SER A 393 -10.47 -8.63 -17.55
N TRP A 394 -10.57 -7.99 -18.71
CA TRP A 394 -11.79 -7.31 -19.15
C TRP A 394 -12.92 -8.32 -19.35
N SER A 395 -14.08 -8.07 -18.76
CA SER A 395 -15.24 -8.97 -18.81
C SER A 395 -16.56 -8.21 -18.96
N THR A 396 -17.57 -8.85 -19.57
CA THR A 396 -18.96 -8.33 -19.59
C THR A 396 -19.73 -8.76 -18.35
N ASP A 397 -19.20 -9.72 -17.58
CA ASP A 397 -19.74 -10.20 -16.32
C ASP A 397 -18.66 -10.03 -15.24
N ALA A 398 -18.93 -9.20 -14.24
CA ALA A 398 -17.96 -8.93 -13.18
C ALA A 398 -18.63 -8.72 -11.82
N GLU A 399 -18.09 -9.38 -10.79
CA GLU A 399 -18.40 -9.05 -9.40
C GLU A 399 -17.58 -7.82 -8.97
N VAL A 400 -18.25 -6.71 -8.67
CA VAL A 400 -17.67 -5.45 -8.22
C VAL A 400 -18.34 -5.04 -6.90
N LEU A 401 -17.55 -4.89 -5.84
CA LEU A 401 -18.03 -4.50 -4.50
C LEU A 401 -19.17 -5.39 -3.96
N GLY A 402 -19.13 -6.69 -4.26
CA GLY A 402 -20.14 -7.66 -3.85
C GLY A 402 -21.44 -7.63 -4.69
N LEU A 403 -21.47 -6.87 -5.78
CA LEU A 403 -22.56 -6.85 -6.75
C LEU A 403 -22.10 -7.49 -8.07
N ILE A 404 -22.97 -8.26 -8.71
CA ILE A 404 -22.71 -8.86 -10.03
C ILE A 404 -23.26 -7.91 -11.08
N PHE A 405 -22.42 -7.49 -12.02
CA PHE A 405 -22.80 -6.67 -13.16
C PHE A 405 -22.74 -7.50 -14.43
N ASP A 406 -23.85 -7.60 -15.17
CA ASP A 406 -23.82 -8.07 -16.57
C ASP A 406 -24.05 -6.89 -17.51
N THR A 407 -23.01 -6.48 -18.24
CA THR A 407 -23.06 -5.32 -19.14
C THR A 407 -23.84 -5.57 -20.43
N ARG A 408 -24.14 -6.83 -20.78
CA ARG A 408 -24.96 -7.20 -21.94
C ARG A 408 -26.43 -7.13 -21.57
N LEU A 409 -26.79 -7.70 -20.42
CA LEU A 409 -28.14 -7.68 -19.88
C LEU A 409 -28.49 -6.34 -19.23
N ARG A 410 -27.47 -5.55 -18.88
CA ARG A 410 -27.57 -4.25 -18.20
C ARG A 410 -28.28 -4.39 -16.84
N THR A 411 -27.87 -5.42 -16.09
CA THR A 411 -28.40 -5.80 -14.77
C THR A 411 -27.34 -5.74 -13.70
#